data_AF-A0A3Q2TH12-F1
#
_entry.id   AF-A0A3Q2TH12-F1
#
_cell.length_a   1.000
_cell.length_b   1.000
_cell.length_c   1.000
_cell.angle_alpha   90.00
_cell.angle_beta   90.00
_cell.angle_gamma   90.00
#
_symmetry.space_group_name_H-M   'P 1'
#
loop_
_entity.id
_entity.type
_entity.pdbx_description
1 polymer ?
#
loop_
_entity_poly.entity_id
_entity_poly.type
_entity_poly.pdbx_seq_one_letter_code
_entity_poly.pdbx_strand_id
1 'polypeptide(L)'
;MSSTPYRSDVLAWSPQQLADYLKRMNLPGCDKVVLKNSISGSRFVNLTDNDIQKFPKLHAPMISKLSNEIYKNEKKGGLFGKR
;
A
#
# COMPACT_ATOMS: atom_id res chain seq x y z
N MET A 1 2.23 -8.72 -15.62
CA MET A 1 1.32 -7.56 -15.51
C MET A 1 1.10 -7.27 -14.03
N SER A 2 1.83 -6.34 -13.43
CA SER A 2 1.51 -5.85 -12.08
C SER A 2 0.98 -4.43 -12.22
N SER A 3 -0.30 -4.33 -12.55
CA SER A 3 -1.00 -3.04 -12.50
C SER A 3 -1.13 -2.63 -11.04
N THR A 4 -0.83 -1.38 -10.72
CA THR A 4 -1.04 -0.83 -9.37
C THR A 4 -2.52 -0.98 -9.02
N PRO A 5 -2.87 -1.57 -7.85
CA PRO A 5 -4.27 -1.72 -7.44
C PRO A 5 -4.90 -0.35 -7.19
N TYR A 6 -6.22 -0.25 -7.32
CA TYR A 6 -6.92 0.99 -7.04
C TYR A 6 -6.92 1.30 -5.54
N ARG A 7 -6.84 2.59 -5.20
CA ARG A 7 -6.90 3.07 -3.81
C ARG A 7 -8.07 2.47 -3.05
N SER A 8 -9.27 2.56 -3.62
CA SER A 8 -10.51 2.07 -3.00
C SER A 8 -10.48 0.57 -2.68
N ASP A 9 -9.83 -0.23 -3.52
CA ASP A 9 -9.68 -1.67 -3.27
C ASP A 9 -8.68 -1.89 -2.11
N VAL A 10 -7.55 -1.19 -2.12
CA VAL A 10 -6.53 -1.31 -1.07
C VAL A 10 -7.03 -0.81 0.29
N LEU A 11 -7.84 0.25 0.33
CA LEU A 11 -8.42 0.73 1.59
C LEU A 11 -9.24 -0.36 2.33
N ALA A 12 -9.84 -1.29 1.59
CA ALA A 12 -10.60 -2.41 2.14
C ALA A 12 -9.73 -3.64 2.50
N TRP A 13 -8.42 -3.61 2.25
CA TRP A 13 -7.56 -4.77 2.51
C TRP A 13 -7.24 -4.94 3.99
N SER A 14 -7.40 -6.17 4.45
CA SER A 14 -6.82 -6.66 5.70
C SER A 14 -5.28 -6.69 5.64
N PRO A 15 -4.59 -6.72 6.79
CA PRO A 15 -3.14 -6.92 6.82
C PRO A 15 -2.69 -8.19 6.08
N GLN A 16 -3.50 -9.26 6.11
CA GLN A 16 -3.19 -10.49 5.40
C GLN A 16 -3.18 -10.31 3.88
N GLN A 17 -4.23 -9.68 3.33
CA GLN A 17 -4.31 -9.39 1.89
C GLN A 17 -3.18 -8.47 1.44
N LEU A 18 -2.85 -7.46 2.25
CA LEU A 18 -1.72 -6.57 1.96
C LEU A 18 -0.38 -7.32 1.99
N ALA A 19 -0.14 -8.17 2.98
CA ALA A 19 1.07 -8.97 3.07
C ALA A 19 1.26 -9.86 1.83
N ASP A 20 0.18 -10.51 1.39
CA ASP A 20 0.23 -11.37 0.20
C ASP A 20 0.44 -10.58 -1.09
N TYR A 21 -0.06 -9.33 -1.17
CA TYR A 21 0.28 -8.42 -2.25
C TYR A 21 1.78 -8.06 -2.26
N LEU A 22 2.36 -7.72 -1.11
CA LEU A 22 3.79 -7.38 -1.02
C LEU A 22 4.71 -8.56 -1.36
N LYS A 23 4.31 -9.80 -1.04
CA LYS A 23 5.01 -11.01 -1.50
C LYS A 23 5.04 -11.11 -3.03
N ARG A 24 3.92 -10.83 -3.71
CA ARG A 24 3.83 -10.85 -5.18
C ARG A 24 4.66 -9.74 -5.84
N MET A 25 4.87 -8.63 -5.14
CA MET A 25 5.73 -7.52 -5.58
C MET A 25 7.23 -7.79 -5.38
N ASN A 26 7.62 -8.99 -4.94
CA ASN A 26 9.00 -9.38 -4.65
C ASN A 26 9.68 -8.47 -3.61
N LEU A 27 8.94 -8.10 -2.56
CA LEU A 27 9.41 -7.29 -1.43
C LEU A 27 9.54 -8.14 -0.15
N PRO A 28 10.52 -9.06 -0.08
CA PRO A 28 10.64 -10.01 1.02
C PRO A 28 10.88 -9.29 2.36
N GLY A 29 10.18 -9.74 3.40
CA GLY A 29 10.29 -9.18 4.75
C GLY A 29 9.34 -8.01 5.01
N CYS A 30 8.87 -7.31 3.97
CA CYS A 30 7.84 -6.28 4.12
C CYS A 30 6.48 -6.89 4.50
N ASP A 31 6.17 -8.08 3.98
CA ASP A 31 5.01 -8.88 4.34
C ASP A 31 4.99 -9.22 5.84
N LYS A 32 6.14 -9.64 6.40
CA LYS A 32 6.28 -9.92 7.83
C LYS A 32 6.05 -8.67 8.69
N VAL A 33 6.54 -7.51 8.25
CA VAL A 33 6.33 -6.23 8.94
C VAL A 33 4.85 -5.86 8.98
N VAL A 34 4.15 -6.04 7.86
CA VAL A 34 2.70 -5.80 7.74
C VAL A 34 1.93 -6.65 8.74
N LEU A 35 2.22 -7.96 8.80
CA LEU A 35 1.54 -8.86 9.72
C LEU A 35 1.87 -8.55 11.19
N LYS A 36 3.15 -8.34 11.51
CA LYS A 36 3.61 -8.07 12.88
C LYS A 36 3.03 -6.77 13.46
N ASN A 37 2.86 -5.74 12.64
CA ASN A 37 2.37 -4.43 13.08
C ASN A 37 0.90 -4.19 12.73
N SER A 38 0.20 -5.22 12.24
CA SER A 38 -1.20 -5.16 11.80
C SER A 38 -1.48 -3.97 10.87
N ILE A 39 -0.59 -3.74 9.90
CA ILE A 39 -0.74 -2.66 8.93
C ILE A 39 -1.84 -3.06 7.94
N SER A 40 -3.00 -2.43 8.04
CA SER A 40 -4.08 -2.61 7.05
C SER A 40 -3.76 -1.86 5.76
N GLY A 41 -4.49 -2.16 4.69
CA GLY A 41 -4.35 -1.40 3.45
C GLY A 41 -4.68 0.08 3.61
N SER A 42 -5.66 0.44 4.46
CA SER A 42 -5.93 1.84 4.83
C SER A 42 -4.72 2.55 5.45
N ARG A 43 -3.99 1.87 6.36
CA ARG A 43 -2.76 2.43 6.95
C ARG A 43 -1.64 2.48 5.93
N PHE A 44 -1.53 1.47 5.07
CA PHE A 44 -0.50 1.39 4.03
C PHE A 44 -0.62 2.49 2.98
N VAL A 45 -1.84 2.92 2.63
CA VAL A 45 -2.04 4.03 1.69
C VAL A 45 -1.64 5.39 2.30
N ASN A 46 -1.62 5.48 3.63
CA ASN A 46 -1.34 6.70 4.39
C ASN A 46 -0.14 6.48 5.33
N LEU A 47 0.95 5.88 4.83
CA LEU A 47 2.13 5.61 5.66
C LEU A 47 2.72 6.89 6.24
N THR A 48 3.10 6.80 7.51
CA THR A 48 3.88 7.83 8.21
C THR A 48 5.36 7.46 8.22
N ASP A 49 6.24 8.42 8.51
CA ASP A 49 7.68 8.14 8.67
C ASP A 49 7.94 7.08 9.75
N ASN A 50 7.16 7.08 10.84
CA ASN A 50 7.24 6.06 11.89
C ASN A 50 6.93 4.65 11.37
N ASP A 51 5.98 4.53 10.44
CA ASP A 51 5.64 3.25 9.83
C ASP A 51 6.70 2.82 8.81
N ILE A 52 7.23 3.76 8.03
CA ILE A 52 8.32 3.50 7.06
C ILE A 52 9.56 2.96 7.77
N GLN A 53 9.91 3.49 8.94
CA GLN A 53 11.06 3.04 9.74
C GLN A 53 10.96 1.57 10.20
N LYS A 54 9.76 0.97 10.19
CA LYS A 54 9.56 -0.44 10.55
C LYS A 54 9.86 -1.40 9.41
N PHE A 55 9.87 -0.91 8.16
CA PHE A 55 10.20 -1.71 6.99
C PHE A 55 11.73 -1.89 6.85
N PRO A 56 12.19 -2.95 6.17
CA PRO A 56 13.61 -3.11 5.86
C PRO A 56 14.15 -1.89 5.13
N LYS A 57 15.29 -1.36 5.57
CA LYS A 57 15.91 -0.15 4.98
C LYS A 57 16.09 -0.25 3.47
N LEU A 58 16.41 -1.44 2.97
CA LEU A 58 16.55 -1.74 1.54
C LEU A 58 15.26 -1.48 0.74
N HIS A 59 14.10 -1.70 1.36
CA HIS A 59 12.79 -1.63 0.69
C HIS A 59 11.96 -0.41 1.09
N ALA A 60 12.32 0.31 2.16
CA ALA A 60 11.60 1.48 2.65
C ALA A 60 11.30 2.55 1.56
N PRO A 61 12.25 2.94 0.68
CA PRO A 61 11.95 3.89 -0.41
C PRO A 61 10.92 3.34 -1.40
N MET A 62 10.99 2.05 -1.72
CA MET A 62 10.07 1.39 -2.66
C MET A 62 8.67 1.23 -2.07
N ILE A 63 8.57 0.94 -0.77
CA ILE A 63 7.31 0.89 -0.02
C ILE A 63 6.64 2.28 -0.01
N SER A 64 7.39 3.34 0.28
CA SER A 64 6.87 4.71 0.25
C SER A 64 6.37 5.09 -1.14
N LYS A 65 7.14 4.75 -2.19
CA LYS A 65 6.72 4.96 -3.58
C LYS A 65 5.41 4.23 -3.90
N LEU A 66 5.30 2.95 -3.52
CA LEU A 66 4.12 2.13 -3.77
C LEU A 66 2.87 2.66 -3.05
N SER A 67 3.01 3.06 -1.79
CA SER A 67 1.96 3.74 -1.02
C SER A 67 1.44 4.98 -1.76
N ASN A 68 2.34 5.83 -2.25
CA ASN A 68 1.99 7.06 -2.95
C ASN A 68 1.37 6.78 -4.34
N GLU A 69 1.85 5.78 -5.07
CA GLU A 69 1.26 5.35 -6.33
C GLU A 69 -0.16 4.85 -6.15
N ILE A 70 -0.43 4.05 -5.11
CA ILE A 70 -1.77 3.58 -4.78
C ILE A 70 -2.65 4.74 -4.32
N TYR A 71 -2.14 5.66 -3.49
CA TYR A 71 -2.87 6.85 -3.03
C TYR A 71 -3.41 7.67 -4.20
N LYS A 72 -2.62 7.83 -5.27
CA LYS A 72 -3.00 8.57 -6.48
C LYS A 72 -3.85 7.76 -7.45
N ASN A 73 -3.84 6.42 -7.34
CA ASN A 73 -4.56 5.53 -8.24
C ASN A 73 -6.03 5.37 -7.83
N GLU A 74 -6.78 6.46 -7.92
CA GLU A 74 -8.23 6.45 -7.73
C GLU A 74 -8.88 5.76 -8.95
N LYS A 75 -9.92 4.93 -8.72
CA LYS A 75 -10.80 4.52 -9.84
C LYS A 75 -11.33 5.82 -10.45
N LYS A 76 -11.07 6.07 -11.72
CA LYS A 76 -11.72 7.16 -12.48
C LYS A 76 -13.22 6.87 -12.58
N GLY A 77 -13.94 7.06 -11.48
CA GLY A 77 -15.39 7.19 -11.39
C GLY A 77 -15.68 8.68 -11.26
N GLY A 78 -16.35 9.24 -12.27
CA GLY A 78 -16.38 10.67 -12.53
C GLY A 78 -16.85 11.53 -11.37
N LEU A 79 -16.05 12.55 -11.06
CA LEU A 79 -16.55 13.80 -10.49
C LEU A 79 -16.63 14.80 -11.62
N PHE A 80 -17.72 14.70 -12.39
CA PHE A 80 -18.38 15.88 -12.92
C PHE A 80 -18.76 16.76 -11.72
N GLY A 81 -17.88 17.68 -11.34
CA GLY A 81 -18.29 18.93 -10.73
C GLY A 81 -18.96 19.75 -11.81
N LYS A 82 -20.25 19.48 -12.05
CA LYS A 82 -21.11 20.22 -12.97
C LYS A 82 -21.61 21.45 -12.22
N ARG A 83 -21.22 22.62 -12.73
CA ARG A 83 -21.63 24.01 -12.37
C ARG A 83 -21.00 24.61 -11.12
#